data_AF-A0A383SB37-F1
#
_entry.id   AF-A0A383SB37-F1
#
_cell.length_a   1.000
_cell.length_b   1.000
_cell.length_c   1.000
_cell.angle_alpha   90.00
_cell.angle_beta   90.00
_cell.angle_gamma   90.00
#
_symmetry.space_group_name_H-M   'P 1'
#
loop_
_entity.id
_entity.type
_entity.pdbx_description
1 polymer ?
#
loop_
_entity_poly.entity_id
_entity_poly.type
_entity_poly.pdbx_seq_one_letter_code
_entity_poly.pdbx_strand_id
1 'polypeptide(L)'
;MLLIGDPASLPALNSIIDAIPDEVPIELYLEQSNPLDASLPVATHPQLQHRWVPRSGARSLADAIDIRDWRGWHVQALTEASSLRRLRPVLKSVMGFPKDHTTVQAYWVQGRTMGRSRGGGS
;
A
#
# COMPACT_ATOMS: atom_id res chain seq x y z
N MET A 1 6.19 -9.05 -5.44
CA MET A 1 4.97 -8.40 -4.94
C MET A 1 5.27 -6.96 -4.58
N LEU A 2 4.45 -6.03 -5.07
CA LEU A 2 4.55 -4.61 -4.75
C LEU A 2 3.50 -4.29 -3.68
N LEU A 3 3.97 -3.94 -2.50
CA LEU A 3 3.16 -3.57 -1.35
C LEU A 3 3.27 -2.06 -1.13
N ILE A 4 2.13 -1.41 -0.90
CA ILE A 4 2.07 0.02 -0.65
C ILE A 4 1.20 0.25 0.57
N GLY A 5 1.64 1.08 1.51
CA GLY A 5 0.80 1.45 2.64
C GLY A 5 1.34 2.58 3.48
N ASP A 6 0.91 2.61 4.74
CA ASP A 6 1.20 3.64 5.74
C ASP A 6 1.42 2.99 7.12
N PRO A 7 1.88 3.74 8.14
CA PRO A 7 2.07 3.24 9.51
C PRO A 7 0.87 2.49 10.07
N ALA A 8 -0.35 2.94 9.76
CA ALA A 8 -1.58 2.34 10.27
C ALA A 8 -1.82 0.95 9.66
N SER A 9 -1.31 0.72 8.45
CA SER A 9 -1.46 -0.52 7.71
C SER A 9 -0.30 -1.50 7.90
N LEU A 10 0.76 -1.08 8.60
CA LEU A 10 1.98 -1.86 8.81
C LEU A 10 1.72 -3.23 9.47
N PRO A 11 0.85 -3.39 10.48
CA PRO A 11 0.56 -4.71 11.04
C PRO A 11 -0.02 -5.69 10.01
N ALA A 12 -0.90 -5.22 9.14
CA ALA A 12 -1.48 -6.05 8.08
C ALA A 12 -0.47 -6.36 6.98
N LEU A 13 0.40 -5.41 6.63
CA LEU A 13 1.50 -5.60 5.69
C LEU A 13 2.50 -6.63 6.20
N ASN A 14 2.85 -6.59 7.49
CA ASN A 14 3.73 -7.58 8.11
C ASN A 14 3.14 -8.99 8.00
N SER A 15 1.84 -9.17 8.29
CA SER A 15 1.19 -10.47 8.11
C SER A 15 1.16 -10.96 6.65
N ILE A 16 1.08 -10.05 5.68
CA ILE A 16 1.18 -10.40 4.26
C ILE A 16 2.61 -10.85 3.94
N ILE A 17 3.61 -10.09 4.39
CA ILE A 17 5.04 -10.39 4.16
C ILE A 17 5.41 -11.75 4.73
N ASP A 18 4.97 -12.07 5.95
CA ASP A 18 5.25 -13.36 6.60
C ASP A 18 4.61 -14.55 5.88
N ALA A 19 3.58 -14.32 5.05
CA ALA A 19 2.90 -15.35 4.27
C ALA A 19 3.45 -15.50 2.85
N ILE A 20 4.35 -14.62 2.42
CA ILE A 20 4.97 -14.67 1.10
C ILE A 20 6.14 -15.67 1.12
N PRO A 21 6.25 -16.57 0.13
CA PRO A 21 7.40 -17.48 0.03
C PRO A 21 8.71 -16.73 -0.15
N ASP A 22 9.77 -17.24 0.47
CA ASP A 22 11.11 -16.63 0.52
C ASP A 22 11.71 -16.30 -0.85
N GLU A 23 11.32 -17.01 -1.92
CA GLU A 23 11.80 -16.79 -3.29
C GLU A 23 11.11 -15.62 -4.00
N VAL A 24 10.02 -15.10 -3.45
CA VAL A 24 9.22 -14.05 -4.09
C VAL A 24 9.77 -12.68 -3.70
N PRO A 25 10.21 -11.86 -4.66
CA PRO A 25 10.72 -10.54 -4.36
C PRO A 25 9.60 -9.62 -3.85
N ILE A 26 9.86 -8.85 -2.79
CA ILE A 26 8.89 -7.94 -2.18
C ILE A 26 9.44 -6.51 -2.21
N GLU A 27 8.63 -5.58 -2.70
CA GLU A 27 8.92 -4.15 -2.69
C GLU A 27 7.84 -3.46 -1.86
N LEU A 28 8.23 -2.86 -0.74
CA LEU A 28 7.33 -2.20 0.18
C LEU A 28 7.57 -0.69 0.19
N TYR A 29 6.56 0.08 -0.20
CA TYR A 29 6.57 1.54 -0.10
C TYR A 29 5.63 2.00 1.02
N LEU A 30 6.18 2.66 2.03
CA LEU A 30 5.43 3.16 3.18
C LEU A 30 5.39 4.68 3.16
N GLU A 31 4.20 5.28 3.14
CA GLU A 31 4.04 6.72 3.28
C GLU A 31 4.36 7.15 4.71
N GLN A 32 5.32 8.06 4.86
CA GLN A 32 5.76 8.60 6.14
C GLN A 32 5.03 9.92 6.42
N SER A 33 4.22 9.94 7.47
CA SER A 33 3.51 11.14 7.94
C SER A 33 4.29 11.87 9.05
N ASN A 34 5.15 11.17 9.79
CA ASN A 34 5.99 11.69 10.86
C ASN A 34 7.41 11.08 10.77
N PRO A 35 8.49 11.84 11.02
CA PRO A 35 9.84 11.31 11.18
C PRO A 35 9.98 10.02 12.00
N LEU A 36 9.17 9.85 13.07
CA LEU A 36 9.21 8.66 13.93
C LEU A 36 8.66 7.39 13.28
N ASP A 37 7.91 7.49 12.19
CA ASP A 37 7.31 6.33 11.53
C ASP A 37 8.37 5.33 11.04
N ALA A 38 9.55 5.83 10.64
CA ALA A 38 10.65 5.01 10.15
C ALA A 38 11.25 4.06 11.22
N SER A 39 10.92 4.26 12.50
CA SER A 39 11.30 3.36 13.59
C SER A 39 10.35 2.19 13.80
N LEU A 40 9.20 2.17 13.10
CA LEU A 40 8.23 1.11 13.25
C LEU A 40 8.77 -0.22 12.69
N PRO A 41 8.50 -1.35 13.36
CA PRO A 41 9.04 -2.64 12.96
C PRO A 41 8.38 -3.14 11.67
N VAL A 42 9.19 -3.27 10.62
CA VAL A 42 8.83 -3.95 9.37
C VAL A 42 9.22 -5.43 9.50
N ALA A 43 8.36 -6.33 9.01
CA ALA A 43 8.64 -7.76 8.96
C ALA A 43 9.96 -8.05 8.22
N THR A 44 10.61 -9.17 8.57
CA THR A 44 11.85 -9.60 7.92
C THR A 44 11.53 -10.66 6.88
N HIS A 45 12.05 -10.49 5.66
CA HIS A 45 11.91 -11.47 4.59
C HIS A 45 13.15 -11.39 3.69
N PRO A 46 13.73 -12.51 3.22
CA PRO A 46 15.03 -12.54 2.55
C PRO A 46 15.06 -11.75 1.23
N GLN A 47 13.91 -11.54 0.61
CA GLN A 47 13.75 -10.76 -0.62
C GLN A 47 12.96 -9.45 -0.43
N LEU A 48 12.82 -8.97 0.81
CA LEU A 48 12.13 -7.71 1.08
C LEU A 48 13.06 -6.52 0.95
N GLN A 49 12.65 -5.57 0.11
CA GLN A 49 13.12 -4.19 0.13
C GLN A 49 11.99 -3.28 0.57
N HIS A 50 12.27 -2.38 1.52
CA HIS A 50 11.30 -1.40 1.97
C HIS A 50 11.85 0.02 1.91
N ARG A 51 10.97 0.98 1.64
CA ARG A 51 11.29 2.41 1.57
C ARG A 51 10.20 3.21 2.27
N TRP A 52 10.62 4.02 3.24
CA TRP A 52 9.79 5.08 3.82
C TRP A 52 9.84 6.30 2.91
N VAL A 53 8.68 6.84 2.55
CA VAL A 53 8.54 7.96 1.63
C VAL A 53 7.93 9.15 2.36
N PRO A 54 8.71 10.20 2.66
CA PRO A 54 8.21 11.41 3.29
C PRO A 54 7.05 12.02 2.49
N ARG A 55 5.92 12.25 3.14
CA ARG A 55 4.76 12.89 2.53
C ARG A 55 4.98 14.41 2.40
N SER A 56 5.48 14.84 1.25
CA SER A 56 5.62 16.25 0.87
C SER A 56 4.46 16.79 0.03
N GLY A 57 3.60 15.91 -0.47
CA GLY A 57 2.45 16.25 -1.30
C GLY A 57 1.66 15.02 -1.74
N ALA A 58 0.57 15.26 -2.48
CA ALA A 58 -0.37 14.22 -2.92
C ALA A 58 0.23 13.15 -3.86
N ARG A 59 1.43 13.39 -4.41
CA ARG A 59 2.12 12.50 -5.34
C ARG A 59 3.40 11.87 -4.78
N SER A 60 3.86 12.26 -3.57
CA SER A 60 5.18 11.85 -3.05
C SER A 60 5.38 10.34 -3.07
N LEU A 61 4.39 9.57 -2.61
CA LEU A 61 4.44 8.12 -2.62
C LEU A 61 4.52 7.55 -4.05
N ALA A 62 3.80 8.15 -4.97
CA ALA A 62 3.72 7.69 -6.34
C ALA A 62 4.98 8.02 -7.15
N ASP A 63 5.57 9.19 -6.92
CA ASP A 63 6.81 9.63 -7.54
C ASP A 63 8.03 8.89 -6.97
N ALA A 64 7.91 8.30 -5.77
CA ALA A 64 8.97 7.48 -5.17
C ALA A 64 9.04 6.04 -5.70
N ILE A 65 8.00 5.56 -6.39
CA ILE A 65 7.98 4.22 -7.00
C ILE A 65 8.92 4.22 -8.19
N ASP A 66 9.89 3.30 -8.17
CA ASP A 66 10.91 3.21 -9.22
C ASP A 66 10.28 2.98 -10.61
N ILE A 67 10.78 3.72 -11.60
CA ILE A 67 10.42 3.55 -13.01
C ILE A 67 11.20 2.35 -13.57
N ARG A 68 10.60 1.16 -13.48
CA ARG A 68 11.16 -0.11 -13.95
C ARG A 68 10.09 -1.03 -14.54
N ASP A 69 10.50 -2.17 -15.09
CA ASP A 69 9.54 -3.17 -15.57
C ASP A 69 8.87 -3.89 -14.38
N TRP A 70 7.58 -3.65 -14.22
CA TRP A 70 6.72 -4.24 -13.18
C TRP A 70 5.88 -5.41 -13.70
N ARG A 71 6.13 -5.91 -14.91
CA ARG A 71 5.40 -7.08 -15.46
C ARG A 71 5.52 -8.30 -14.55
N GLY A 72 4.40 -8.98 -14.33
CA GLY A 72 4.34 -10.16 -13.45
C GLY A 72 4.26 -9.85 -11.95
N TRP A 73 4.34 -8.58 -11.55
CA TRP A 73 4.19 -8.19 -10.15
C TRP A 73 2.72 -8.04 -9.77
N HIS A 74 2.36 -8.59 -8.60
CA HIS A 74 1.08 -8.33 -7.95
C HIS A 74 1.19 -7.09 -7.06
N VAL A 75 0.20 -6.19 -7.16
CA VAL A 75 0.18 -4.92 -6.41
C VAL A 75 -0.90 -4.97 -5.33
N GLN A 76 -0.52 -4.75 -4.07
CA GLN A 76 -1.47 -4.58 -2.97
C GLN A 76 -1.23 -3.24 -2.28
N ALA A 77 -2.29 -2.46 -2.09
CA ALA A 77 -2.22 -1.11 -1.55
C ALA A 77 -3.15 -0.95 -0.34
N LEU A 78 -2.57 -1.06 0.87
CA LEU A 78 -3.25 -0.90 2.14
C LEU A 78 -3.00 0.53 2.62
N THR A 79 -3.75 1.48 2.08
CA THR A 79 -3.68 2.90 2.48
C THR A 79 -5.06 3.52 2.45
N GLU A 80 -5.19 4.69 3.05
CA GLU A 80 -6.42 5.48 3.05
C GLU A 80 -7.00 5.67 1.64
N ALA A 81 -8.32 5.53 1.50
CA ALA A 81 -9.04 5.64 0.23
C ALA A 81 -8.74 6.93 -0.56
N SER A 82 -8.49 8.06 0.12
CA SER A 82 -8.13 9.31 -0.54
C SER A 82 -6.73 9.24 -1.20
N SER A 83 -5.76 8.63 -0.53
CA SER A 83 -4.42 8.37 -1.07
C SER A 83 -4.46 7.36 -2.20
N LEU A 84 -5.25 6.30 -2.07
CA LEU A 84 -5.41 5.31 -3.13
C LEU A 84 -6.00 5.90 -4.43
N ARG A 85 -6.98 6.81 -4.32
CA ARG A 85 -7.58 7.47 -5.48
C ARG A 85 -6.54 8.26 -6.30
N ARG A 86 -5.56 8.86 -5.62
CA ARG A 86 -4.46 9.61 -6.24
C ARG A 86 -3.35 8.70 -6.77
N LEU A 87 -3.12 7.58 -6.09
CA LEU A 87 -2.09 6.61 -6.45
C LEU A 87 -2.47 5.83 -7.72
N ARG A 88 -3.75 5.47 -7.90
CA ARG A 88 -4.25 4.70 -9.06
C ARG A 88 -3.79 5.20 -10.44
N PRO A 89 -3.95 6.48 -10.83
CA PRO A 89 -3.52 6.94 -12.15
C PRO A 89 -2.01 6.86 -12.34
N VAL A 90 -1.22 7.12 -11.29
CA VAL A 90 0.25 7.05 -11.36
C VAL A 90 0.73 5.61 -11.44
N LEU A 91 0.18 4.70 -10.62
CA LEU A 91 0.46 3.26 -10.72
C LEU A 91 0.17 2.73 -12.13
N LYS A 92 -0.94 3.16 -12.75
CA LYS A 92 -1.26 2.81 -14.14
C LYS A 92 -0.22 3.35 -15.13
N SER A 93 0.24 4.58 -14.94
CA SER A 93 1.23 5.21 -15.82
C SER A 93 2.62 4.59 -15.67
N VAL A 94 3.06 4.32 -14.44
CA VAL A 94 4.39 3.77 -14.13
C VAL A 94 4.47 2.29 -14.49
N MET A 95 3.40 1.53 -14.25
CA MET A 95 3.41 0.08 -14.48
C MET A 95 2.91 -0.33 -15.86
N GLY A 96 2.37 0.59 -16.67
CA GLY A 96 1.95 0.31 -18.04
C GLY A 96 0.94 -0.83 -18.18
N PHE A 97 0.09 -1.05 -17.16
CA PHE A 97 -0.70 -2.27 -17.03
C PHE A 97 -1.73 -2.46 -18.16
N PRO A 98 -1.69 -3.58 -18.91
CA PRO A 98 -2.91 -4.17 -19.46
C PRO A 98 -3.77 -4.72 -18.30
N LYS A 99 -5.10 -4.71 -18.47
CA LYS A 99 -6.13 -4.92 -17.42
C LYS A 99 -6.03 -6.22 -16.59
N ASP A 100 -5.24 -7.20 -17.01
CA ASP A 100 -5.38 -8.59 -16.56
C ASP A 100 -4.58 -9.00 -15.30
N HIS A 101 -3.68 -8.16 -14.75
CA HIS A 101 -2.76 -8.59 -13.67
C HIS A 101 -2.69 -7.65 -12.46
N THR A 102 -3.75 -6.91 -12.12
CA THR A 102 -3.70 -5.97 -10.98
C THR A 102 -4.90 -6.12 -10.04
N THR A 103 -4.71 -6.79 -8.91
CA THR A 103 -5.69 -6.82 -7.82
C THR A 103 -5.40 -5.71 -6.80
N VAL A 104 -5.83 -4.48 -7.08
CA VAL A 104 -5.75 -3.38 -6.11
C VAL A 104 -6.79 -3.58 -5.01
N GLN A 105 -6.40 -4.16 -3.87
CA GLN A 105 -7.26 -4.27 -2.68
C GLN A 105 -6.98 -3.08 -1.75
N ALA A 106 -7.96 -2.20 -1.59
CA ALA A 106 -7.94 -1.10 -0.64
C ALA A 106 -8.33 -1.59 0.75
N TYR A 107 -7.43 -1.53 1.71
CA TYR A 107 -7.76 -1.81 3.11
C TYR A 107 -8.06 -0.48 3.82
N TRP A 108 -9.36 -0.23 4.01
CA TRP A 108 -10.03 0.79 4.84
C TRP A 108 -10.27 2.22 4.28
N VAL A 109 -11.48 2.71 4.59
CA VAL A 109 -11.93 4.11 4.43
C VAL A 109 -11.93 4.76 5.82
N GLN A 110 -10.94 5.60 6.14
CA GLN A 110 -11.15 6.56 7.24
C GLN A 110 -12.17 7.60 6.76
N GLY A 111 -13.32 7.66 7.43
CA GLY A 111 -14.33 8.69 7.18
C GLY A 111 -15.80 8.24 7.23
N ARG A 112 -16.11 6.95 7.46
CA ARG A 112 -17.44 6.61 8.01
C ARG A 112 -17.31 6.32 9.48
N THR A 113 -17.57 7.37 10.27
CA THR A 113 -18.15 7.27 11.61
C THR A 113 -19.06 6.05 11.66
N MET A 114 -18.83 5.20 12.67
CA MET A 114 -19.76 4.15 13.06
C MET A 114 -21.05 4.79 13.55
N GLY A 115 -21.94 5.14 12.63
CA GLY A 115 -23.34 5.44 12.88
C GLY A 115 -24.13 4.17 12.70
N ARG A 116 -24.18 3.31 13.72
CA ARG A 116 -25.09 2.16 13.73
C ARG A 116 -26.50 2.69 14.02
N SER A 117 -27.16 3.25 13.00
CA SER A 117 -28.62 3.36 13.02
C SER A 117 -29.18 2.12 12.33
N ARG A 118 -29.71 1.20 13.13
CA ARG A 118 -30.80 0.32 12.71
C ARG A 118 -32.04 0.82 13.44
N GLY A 119 -32.74 1.74 12.78
CA GLY A 119 -34.17 1.94 13.00
C GLY A 119 -34.96 0.89 12.21
N GLY A 120 -36.14 0.55 12.72
CA GLY A 120 -37.11 -0.40 12.15
C GLY A 120 -37.08 -1.72 12.93
N GLY A 121 -37.99 -1.99 13.86
CA GLY A 121 -39.40 -1.65 13.88
C GLY A 121 -40.17 -2.92 13.55
N SER A 122 -40.82 -3.47 14.56
CA SER A 122 -42.09 -4.21 14.51
C SER A 122 -42.65 -4.20 15.93
#